data_AF-A0A8B7IGS5-F1
#
_entry.id   AF-A0A8B7IGS5-F1
#
_cell.length_a   1.000
_cell.length_b   1.000
_cell.length_c   1.000
_cell.angle_alpha   90.00
_cell.angle_beta   90.00
_cell.angle_gamma   90.00
#
_symmetry.space_group_name_H-M   'P 1'
#
loop_
_entity.id
_entity.type
_entity.pdbx_description
1 polymer ?
#
loop_
_entity_poly.entity_id
_entity_poly.type
_entity_poly.pdbx_seq_one_letter_code
_entity_poly.pdbx_strand_id
1 'polypeptide(L)'
;MTLRTCIEVLRENQMYGTNKMVPYRDSKLTHLFKNYFDGEGKVRMIVCVNPKAEDYEESLQVMRFAEMTQEVEVARPVDKPLCGLTPGRRFRNQAFREELSRKLEIRGGPINGGKY
;
A
#
# COMPACT_ATOMS: atom_id res chain seq x y z
N MET A 1 17.05 11.64 3.43
CA MET A 1 16.42 10.65 2.52
C MET A 1 14.91 10.80 2.59
N THR A 2 14.21 11.03 1.48
CA THR A 2 12.76 11.38 1.48
C THR A 2 11.85 10.27 2.02
N LEU A 3 12.12 9.00 1.69
CA LEU A 3 11.36 7.87 2.24
C LEU A 3 11.46 7.80 3.77
N ARG A 4 12.65 8.05 4.32
CA ARG A 4 12.88 8.04 5.77
C ARG A 4 12.03 9.09 6.48
N THR A 5 12.04 10.32 5.99
CA THR A 5 11.19 11.41 6.50
C THR A 5 9.69 11.12 6.36
N CYS A 6 9.26 10.42 5.30
CA CYS A 6 7.86 9.99 5.20
C CYS A 6 7.46 9.01 6.32
N ILE A 7 8.32 8.03 6.62
CA ILE A 7 8.05 7.02 7.66
C ILE A 7 8.19 7.62 9.06
N GLU A 8 9.14 8.53 9.28
CA GLU A 8 9.29 9.28 10.53
C GLU A 8 8.03 10.10 10.86
N VAL A 9 7.47 10.84 9.88
CA VAL A 9 6.21 11.61 10.07
C VAL A 9 4.99 10.69 10.22
N LEU A 10 4.92 9.55 9.52
CA LEU A 10 3.88 8.53 9.73
C LEU A 10 3.90 7.98 11.16
N ARG A 11 5.09 7.67 11.68
CA ARG A 11 5.30 7.20 13.05
C ARG A 11 4.86 8.24 14.08
N GLU A 12 5.27 9.51 13.92
CA GLU A 12 4.84 10.60 14.82
C GLU A 12 3.32 10.83 14.82
N ASN A 13 2.67 10.70 13.65
CA ASN A 13 1.23 10.78 13.54
C ASN A 13 0.53 9.68 14.35
N GLN A 14 1.06 8.46 14.29
CA GLN A 14 0.48 7.29 14.95
C GLN A 14 0.77 7.25 16.46
N MET A 15 2.03 7.45 16.88
CA MET A 15 2.44 7.40 18.29
C MET A 15 1.81 8.51 19.14
N TYR A 16 1.65 9.71 18.58
CA TYR A 16 1.20 10.90 19.31
C TYR A 16 -0.20 11.39 18.91
N GLY A 17 -0.91 10.65 18.05
CA GLY A 17 -2.21 11.06 17.52
C GLY A 17 -2.17 12.36 16.72
N THR A 18 -1.00 12.72 16.18
CA THR A 18 -0.83 13.96 15.39
C THR A 18 -1.25 13.75 13.93
N ASN A 19 -1.52 14.85 13.22
CA ASN A 19 -1.96 14.82 11.82
C ASN A 19 -1.09 15.73 10.95
N LYS A 20 0.23 15.56 11.04
CA LYS A 20 1.23 16.24 10.22
C LYS A 20 1.14 15.72 8.78
N MET A 21 1.29 16.61 7.80
CA MET A 21 1.27 16.21 6.38
C MET A 21 2.51 15.39 6.03
N VAL A 22 2.30 14.13 5.64
CA VAL A 22 3.39 13.25 5.18
C VAL A 22 3.91 13.71 3.80
N PRO A 23 5.23 13.95 3.62
CA PRO A 23 5.81 14.54 2.41
C PRO A 23 5.95 13.56 1.23
N TYR A 24 4.88 12.82 0.91
CA TYR A 24 4.91 11.83 -0.17
C TYR A 24 5.27 12.42 -1.55
N ARG A 25 5.01 13.72 -1.78
CA ARG A 25 5.20 14.38 -3.09
C ARG A 25 6.67 14.67 -3.42
N ASP A 26 7.55 14.66 -2.43
CA ASP A 26 8.96 15.07 -2.53
C ASP A 26 9.82 14.08 -3.35
N SER A 27 9.29 12.89 -3.64
CA SER A 27 9.87 11.95 -4.59
C SER A 27 8.80 11.21 -5.38
N LYS A 28 9.09 10.93 -6.66
CA LYS A 28 8.26 10.08 -7.52
C LYS A 28 8.01 8.69 -6.91
N LEU A 29 8.98 8.18 -6.13
CA LEU A 29 8.89 6.89 -5.46
C LEU A 29 7.92 6.93 -4.28
N THR A 30 8.05 7.89 -3.37
CA THR A 30 7.13 8.03 -2.22
C THR A 30 5.72 8.39 -2.69
N HIS A 31 5.58 9.14 -3.79
CA HIS A 31 4.28 9.46 -4.38
C HIS A 31 3.60 8.21 -4.97
N LEU A 32 4.36 7.33 -5.65
CA LEU A 32 3.83 6.06 -6.17
C LEU A 32 3.39 5.10 -5.05
N PHE A 33 4.12 5.09 -3.92
CA PHE A 33 3.79 4.22 -2.78
C PHE A 33 2.77 4.82 -1.79
N LYS A 34 2.42 6.11 -1.89
CA LYS A 34 1.43 6.80 -1.04
C LYS A 34 0.22 5.91 -0.68
N ASN A 35 -0.46 5.38 -1.69
CA ASN A 35 -1.69 4.61 -1.47
C ASN A 35 -1.46 3.31 -0.66
N TYR A 36 -0.26 2.73 -0.71
CA TYR A 36 0.08 1.55 0.11
C TYR A 36 0.33 1.92 1.57
N PHE A 37 0.93 3.08 1.84
CA PHE A 37 1.10 3.59 3.21
C PHE A 37 -0.25 4.06 3.81
N ASP A 38 -1.10 4.68 3.00
CA ASP A 38 -2.46 5.11 3.37
C ASP A 38 -3.49 3.94 3.43
N GLY A 39 -3.05 2.68 3.40
CA GLY A 39 -3.88 1.51 3.67
C GLY A 39 -4.45 0.74 2.47
N GLU A 40 -4.28 1.17 1.21
CA GLU A 40 -4.78 0.43 0.04
C GLU A 40 -3.92 -0.79 -0.37
N GLY A 41 -3.14 -1.39 0.55
CA GLY A 41 -2.35 -2.59 0.27
C GLY A 41 -1.62 -3.18 1.48
N LYS A 42 -0.71 -4.12 1.21
CA LYS A 42 0.20 -4.71 2.20
C LYS A 42 1.62 -4.29 1.88
N VAL A 43 2.26 -3.57 2.79
CA VAL A 43 3.68 -3.20 2.70
C VAL A 43 4.53 -4.27 3.39
N ARG A 44 5.70 -4.56 2.85
CA ARG A 44 6.78 -5.30 3.52
C ARG A 44 8.11 -4.63 3.16
N MET A 45 8.89 -4.30 4.17
CA MET A 45 10.28 -3.87 3.98
C MET A 45 11.18 -5.11 3.95
N ILE A 46 12.09 -5.17 2.97
CA ILE A 46 13.16 -6.16 2.92
C ILE A 46 14.46 -5.39 3.15
N VAL A 47 15.25 -5.86 4.11
CA VAL A 47 16.51 -5.22 4.50
C VAL A 47 17.65 -6.07 3.98
N CYS A 48 18.49 -5.50 3.11
CA CYS A 48 19.72 -6.11 2.63
C CYS A 48 20.90 -5.49 3.38
N VAL A 49 21.77 -6.31 3.95
CA VAL A 49 22.99 -5.89 4.68
C VAL A 49 24.20 -6.64 4.12
N ASN A 50 25.38 -6.03 4.17
CA ASN A 50 26.63 -6.67 3.77
C ASN A 50 27.42 -7.07 5.04
N PRO A 51 27.80 -8.35 5.25
CA PRO A 51 28.51 -8.78 6.46
C PRO A 51 29.99 -8.35 6.53
N LYS A 52 30.44 -7.39 5.70
CA LYS A 52 31.79 -6.83 5.76
C LYS A 52 31.94 -5.88 6.94
N ALA A 53 33.12 -5.88 7.57
CA ALA A 53 33.46 -4.91 8.62
C ALA A 53 33.55 -3.47 8.10
N GLU A 54 33.94 -3.28 6.83
CA GLU A 54 34.00 -1.98 6.13
C GLU A 54 32.61 -1.31 6.11
N ASP A 55 31.56 -2.08 5.84
CA ASP A 55 30.18 -1.59 5.67
C ASP A 55 29.38 -1.62 6.99
N TYR A 56 30.04 -1.84 8.14
CA TYR A 56 29.38 -2.02 9.43
C TYR A 56 28.62 -0.78 9.89
N GLU A 57 29.18 0.42 9.71
CA GLU A 57 28.53 1.66 10.13
C GLU A 57 27.27 1.94 9.28
N GLU A 58 27.36 1.80 7.96
CA GLU A 58 26.20 1.95 7.07
C GLU A 58 25.12 0.90 7.38
N SER A 59 25.53 -0.36 7.58
CA SER A 59 24.62 -1.44 7.97
C SER A 59 23.92 -1.16 9.31
N LEU A 60 24.63 -0.58 10.29
CA LEU A 60 24.04 -0.16 11.57
C LEU A 60 23.02 0.98 11.37
N GLN A 61 23.29 1.95 10.49
CA GLN A 61 22.34 3.02 10.16
C GLN A 61 21.09 2.47 9.46
N VAL A 62 21.24 1.48 8.56
CA VAL A 62 20.14 0.77 7.90
C VAL A 62 19.30 -0.02 8.91
N MET A 63 19.93 -0.75 9.84
CA MET A 63 19.23 -1.53 10.87
C MET A 63 18.43 -0.64 11.84
N ARG A 64 18.99 0.50 12.28
CA ARG A 64 18.25 1.50 13.09
C ARG A 64 17.05 2.10 12.34
N PHE A 65 17.16 2.27 11.03
CA PHE A 65 16.02 2.71 10.22
C PHE A 65 14.95 1.61 10.12
N ALA A 66 15.37 0.35 9.91
CA ALA A 66 14.45 -0.79 9.86
C ALA A 66 13.70 -1.01 11.18
N GLU A 67 14.38 -0.89 12.33
CA GLU A 67 13.79 -0.90 13.67
C GLU A 67 12.65 0.13 13.78
N MET A 68 12.93 1.40 13.47
CA MET A 68 11.93 2.48 13.48
C MET A 68 10.75 2.21 12.53
N THR A 69 10.98 1.56 11.37
CA THR A 69 9.88 1.24 10.44
C THR A 69 8.90 0.18 10.95
N GLN A 70 9.28 -0.64 11.95
CA GLN A 70 8.40 -1.67 12.52
C GLN A 70 7.28 -1.08 13.39
N GLU A 71 7.46 0.15 13.89
CA GLU A 71 6.47 0.87 14.69
C GLU A 71 5.35 1.53 13.86
N VAL A 72 5.41 1.46 12.52
CA VAL A 72 4.42 2.11 11.64
C VAL A 72 3.36 1.12 11.17
N GLU A 73 2.15 1.28 11.67
CA GLU A 73 1.00 0.46 11.30
C GLU A 73 0.31 0.97 10.03
N VAL A 74 0.40 0.21 8.94
CA VAL A 74 -0.44 0.46 7.75
C VAL A 74 -1.86 0.00 8.05
N ALA A 75 -2.80 0.93 8.18
CA ALA A 75 -4.19 0.67 8.52
C ALA A 75 -4.86 -0.23 7.47
N ARG A 76 -5.11 -1.49 7.82
CA ARG A 76 -5.64 -2.50 6.89
C ARG A 76 -7.18 -2.43 6.78
N PRO A 77 -7.77 -2.03 5.64
CA PRO A 77 -9.09 -2.51 5.31
C PRO A 77 -9.05 -4.04 5.14
N VAL A 78 -10.09 -4.71 5.64
CA VAL A 78 -10.30 -6.18 5.59
C VAL A 78 -9.82 -6.79 4.27
N ASP A 79 -9.16 -7.96 4.32
CA ASP A 79 -8.49 -8.66 3.22
C ASP A 79 -9.28 -8.70 1.89
N LYS A 80 -9.15 -7.62 1.12
CA LYS A 80 -9.78 -7.46 -0.19
C LYS A 80 -8.97 -8.22 -1.24
N PRO A 81 -9.61 -9.05 -2.09
CA PRO A 81 -8.90 -9.90 -3.03
C PRO A 81 -8.02 -9.09 -3.99
N LEU A 82 -6.92 -9.70 -4.42
CA LEU A 82 -5.98 -9.15 -5.40
C LEU A 82 -6.57 -9.18 -6.81
N CYS A 83 -7.62 -8.39 -7.04
CA CYS A 83 -7.95 -7.90 -8.38
C CYS A 83 -6.67 -7.28 -8.99
N GLY A 84 -6.36 -7.58 -10.26
CA GLY A 84 -5.10 -7.20 -10.93
C GLY A 84 -4.96 -5.71 -11.27
N LEU A 85 -5.54 -4.82 -10.45
CA LEU A 85 -5.56 -3.38 -10.63
C LEU A 85 -4.77 -2.70 -9.50
N THR A 86 -4.06 -1.63 -9.85
CA THR A 86 -3.35 -0.81 -8.85
C THR A 86 -4.34 -0.22 -7.83
N PRO A 87 -3.85 0.15 -6.63
CA PRO A 87 -4.53 1.09 -5.74
C PRO A 87 -5.12 2.31 -6.50
N GLY A 88 -6.21 2.88 -5.98
CA GLY A 88 -7.00 3.96 -6.60
C GLY A 88 -7.82 3.55 -7.85
N ARG A 89 -7.37 2.60 -8.67
CA ARG A 89 -8.10 2.15 -9.88
C ARG A 89 -9.26 1.19 -9.55
N ARG A 90 -9.22 0.55 -8.38
CA ARG A 90 -10.18 -0.46 -7.91
C ARG A 90 -11.61 0.09 -7.81
N PHE A 91 -11.80 1.19 -7.09
CA PHE A 91 -13.13 1.76 -6.81
C PHE A 91 -13.92 2.07 -8.10
N ARG A 92 -13.28 2.75 -9.08
CA ARG A 92 -13.93 3.07 -10.36
C ARG A 92 -14.22 1.83 -11.22
N ASN A 93 -13.37 0.80 -11.17
CA ASN A 93 -13.62 -0.45 -11.90
C ASN A 93 -14.75 -1.28 -11.24
N GLN A 94 -14.78 -1.33 -9.90
CA GLN A 94 -15.82 -2.01 -9.15
C GLN A 94 -17.20 -1.37 -9.39
N ALA A 95 -17.35 -0.06 -9.20
CA ALA A 95 -18.61 0.64 -9.47
C ALA A 95 -19.08 0.50 -10.93
N PHE A 96 -18.15 0.49 -11.89
CA PHE A 96 -18.48 0.23 -13.30
C PHE A 96 -18.96 -1.20 -13.53
N ARG A 97 -18.33 -2.21 -12.89
CA ARG A 97 -18.77 -3.61 -12.96
C ARG A 97 -20.14 -3.83 -12.31
N GLU A 98 -20.38 -3.22 -11.16
CA GLU A 98 -21.65 -3.33 -10.41
C GLU A 98 -22.83 -2.73 -11.20
N GLU A 99 -22.64 -1.56 -11.81
CA GLU A 99 -23.66 -0.96 -12.70
C GLU A 99 -23.83 -1.76 -14.01
N LEU A 100 -22.79 -2.43 -14.50
CA LEU A 100 -22.88 -3.32 -15.66
C LEU A 100 -23.66 -4.60 -15.34
N SER A 101 -23.42 -5.25 -14.19
CA SER A 101 -24.21 -6.40 -13.75
C SER A 101 -25.67 -6.02 -13.50
N ARG A 102 -25.93 -4.89 -12.82
CA ARG A 102 -27.29 -4.38 -12.61
C ARG A 102 -28.05 -4.15 -13.92
N LYS A 103 -27.36 -3.65 -14.96
CA LYS A 103 -27.93 -3.49 -16.31
C LYS A 103 -28.15 -4.78 -17.08
N LEU A 104 -27.43 -5.86 -16.75
CA LEU A 104 -27.65 -7.20 -17.31
C LEU A 104 -28.85 -7.89 -16.62
N GLU A 105 -28.93 -7.81 -15.30
CA GLU A 105 -30.06 -8.33 -14.50
C GLU A 105 -31.40 -7.71 -14.94
N ILE A 106 -31.43 -6.39 -15.12
CA ILE A 106 -32.62 -5.64 -15.61
C ILE A 106 -33.03 -6.03 -17.05
N ARG A 107 -32.16 -6.67 -17.84
CA ARG A 107 -32.42 -7.00 -19.26
C ARG A 107 -32.79 -8.45 -19.56
N GLY A 108 -32.56 -9.39 -18.64
CA GLY A 108 -33.15 -10.74 -18.68
C GLY A 108 -32.57 -11.77 -19.67
N GLY A 109 -31.48 -12.45 -19.29
CA GLY A 109 -31.02 -13.70 -19.92
C GLY A 109 -30.42 -13.57 -21.34
N PRO A 110 -30.20 -14.68 -22.08
CA PRO A 110 -30.31 -16.12 -21.73
C PRO A 110 -28.92 -16.67 -21.28
N ILE A 111 -28.46 -17.94 -21.37
CA ILE A 111 -28.88 -19.22 -21.99
C ILE A 111 -28.43 -20.39 -21.08
N ASN A 112 -29.14 -21.54 -21.08
CA ASN A 112 -28.67 -22.79 -20.46
C ASN A 112 -27.66 -23.54 -21.35
N GLY A 113 -26.40 -23.65 -20.91
CA GLY A 113 -25.38 -24.52 -21.51
C GLY A 113 -25.51 -25.99 -21.06
N GLY A 114 -26.67 -26.61 -21.29
CA GLY A 114 -26.94 -27.99 -20.90
C GLY A 114 -26.14 -28.99 -21.75
N LYS A 115 -25.38 -29.89 -21.10
CA LYS A 115 -24.57 -30.91 -21.78
C LYS A 115 -25.44 -32.07 -22.28
N TYR A 116 -25.25 -32.42 -23.56
CA TYR A 116 -25.33 -33.78 -24.11
C TYR A 116 -24.23 -33.91 -25.17
#